data_AF-A0A4V3HSA7-F1
#
_entry.id   AF-A0A4V3HSA7-F1
#
_cell.length_a   1.000
_cell.length_b   1.000
_cell.length_c   1.000
_cell.angle_alpha   90.00
_cell.angle_beta   90.00
_cell.angle_gamma   90.00
#
_symmetry.space_group_name_H-M   'P 1'
#
loop_
_entity.id
_entity.type
_entity.pdbx_description
1 polymer ?
#
loop_
_entity_poly.entity_id
_entity_poly.type
_entity_poly.pdbx_seq_one_letter_code
_entity_poly.pdbx_strand_id
1 'polypeptide(L)'
;MKSRSIFCILHFLCFWSSVSHAEYVYRADSRPYSVIQKSKGFLPKGLPNFGLVAPDLSLWNHVNGDKGTHFSKDTDGYVSTTADPDLAEFWINNYLNGTGYIYRIHTTPNMIDCEATLGHHNPFSYEQEFAALGGIKDNQIVGWTPVVEDEVGIEKLNPFYKSEIYSNMGHGGAQPSLAAFPPDHTAWDEEPWARFRRCSRLPGRSGLSAGQSCFLVQSNRQAGEKYMDYVKAVCPHC
;
A
#
# COMPACT_ATOMS: atom_id res chain seq x y z
N MET A 1 34.67 48.03 -20.10
CA MET A 1 34.33 46.73 -20.71
C MET A 1 34.98 45.59 -19.93
N LYS A 2 34.20 44.90 -19.10
CA LYS A 2 34.05 43.43 -19.00
C LYS A 2 33.44 43.10 -17.64
N SER A 3 32.11 43.10 -17.63
CA SER A 3 31.26 42.50 -16.61
C SER A 3 31.61 41.02 -16.46
N ARG A 4 31.82 40.54 -15.23
CA ARG A 4 31.81 39.10 -14.94
C ARG A 4 30.54 38.81 -14.16
N SER A 5 29.63 38.19 -14.88
CA SER A 5 28.29 37.80 -14.46
C SER A 5 28.31 36.88 -13.25
N ILE A 6 27.42 37.23 -12.32
CA ILE A 6 26.77 36.37 -11.34
C ILE A 6 26.13 35.19 -12.09
N PHE A 7 26.49 33.95 -11.78
CA PHE A 7 25.75 32.79 -12.27
C PHE A 7 25.77 31.65 -11.24
N CYS A 8 24.55 31.17 -10.94
CA CYS A 8 24.21 29.92 -10.25
C CYS A 8 24.36 29.84 -8.71
N ILE A 9 23.59 30.65 -7.99
CA ILE A 9 22.94 30.18 -6.75
C ILE A 9 21.51 29.81 -7.14
N LEU A 10 21.26 28.55 -7.51
CA LEU A 10 19.92 27.98 -7.72
C LEU A 10 20.01 26.45 -7.83
N HIS A 11 20.59 25.80 -6.83
CA HIS A 11 20.59 24.33 -6.68
C HIS A 11 20.16 23.89 -5.27
N PHE A 12 19.40 24.73 -4.55
CA PHE A 12 18.95 24.44 -3.17
C PHE A 12 17.43 24.54 -2.97
N LEU A 13 16.64 24.45 -4.05
CA LEU A 13 15.16 24.53 -3.98
C LEU A 13 14.45 23.53 -4.92
N CYS A 14 14.94 22.29 -5.02
CA CYS A 14 14.20 21.19 -5.65
C CYS A 14 14.06 19.94 -4.75
N PHE A 15 14.27 20.08 -3.43
CA PHE A 15 14.11 18.96 -2.49
C PHE A 15 12.80 19.01 -1.69
N TRP A 16 11.89 19.95 -1.98
CA TRP A 16 10.64 20.16 -1.23
C TRP A 16 9.40 20.05 -2.11
N SER A 17 9.45 19.22 -3.14
CA SER A 17 8.25 18.83 -3.86
C SER A 17 7.60 17.66 -3.13
N SER A 18 6.66 18.00 -2.26
CA SER A 18 5.52 17.14 -1.88
C SER A 18 5.84 15.91 -1.02
N VAL A 19 6.21 16.12 0.25
CA VAL A 19 5.85 15.15 1.30
C VAL A 19 4.50 15.58 1.87
N SER A 20 3.43 15.46 1.08
CA SER A 20 2.08 15.40 1.65
C SER A 20 1.94 14.01 2.28
N HIS A 21 2.44 13.86 3.50
CA HIS A 21 2.33 12.60 4.21
C HIS A 21 0.88 12.41 4.62
N ALA A 22 0.22 11.37 4.11
CA ALA A 22 -1.06 10.95 4.65
C ALA A 22 -0.82 10.43 6.07
N GLU A 23 -1.09 11.25 7.09
CA GLU A 23 -1.03 10.85 8.51
C GLU A 23 -2.11 9.81 8.81
N TYR A 24 -3.27 9.94 8.15
CA TYR A 24 -4.39 9.04 8.26
C TYR A 24 -4.81 8.50 6.90
N VAL A 25 -5.32 7.27 6.92
CA VAL A 25 -6.02 6.63 5.81
C VAL A 25 -7.38 6.13 6.28
N TYR A 26 -8.27 5.88 5.32
CA TYR A 26 -9.67 5.59 5.55
C TYR A 26 -10.04 4.26 4.92
N ARG A 27 -10.87 3.49 5.62
CA ARG A 27 -11.42 2.24 5.11
C ARG A 27 -12.92 2.21 5.28
N ALA A 28 -13.64 1.99 4.19
CA ALA A 28 -15.05 1.64 4.21
C ALA A 28 -15.21 0.17 4.59
N ASP A 29 -16.02 -0.13 5.61
CA ASP A 29 -16.32 -1.51 5.99
C ASP A 29 -17.72 -1.61 6.59
N SER A 30 -18.44 -2.69 6.28
CA SER A 30 -19.79 -2.90 6.81
C SER A 30 -19.77 -3.40 8.25
N ARG A 31 -18.65 -3.95 8.73
CA ARG A 31 -18.55 -4.51 10.08
C ARG A 31 -18.45 -3.39 11.11
N PRO A 32 -19.21 -3.45 12.22
CA PRO A 32 -19.05 -2.51 13.32
C PRO A 32 -17.76 -2.76 14.10
N TYR A 33 -17.29 -1.75 14.84
CA TYR A 33 -16.03 -1.84 15.57
C TYR A 33 -15.98 -3.00 16.57
N SER A 34 -17.10 -3.40 17.17
CA SER A 34 -17.14 -4.56 18.07
C SER A 34 -16.75 -5.88 17.39
N VAL A 35 -16.96 -6.00 16.08
CA VAL A 35 -16.50 -7.16 15.28
C VAL A 35 -15.02 -7.00 14.97
N ILE A 36 -14.58 -5.81 14.58
CA ILE A 36 -13.16 -5.52 14.29
C ILE A 36 -12.29 -5.75 15.52
N GLN A 37 -12.74 -5.30 16.69
CA GLN A 37 -12.06 -5.49 17.97
C GLN A 37 -11.93 -6.98 18.35
N LYS A 38 -12.99 -7.78 18.14
CA LYS A 38 -12.92 -9.24 18.39
C LYS A 38 -11.86 -9.92 17.51
N SER A 39 -11.69 -9.42 16.29
CA SER A 39 -10.64 -9.85 15.35
C SER A 39 -9.28 -9.21 15.61
N LYS A 40 -9.18 -8.31 16.60
CA LYS A 40 -7.99 -7.50 16.92
C LYS A 40 -7.52 -6.60 15.76
N GLY A 41 -8.44 -6.26 14.84
CA GLY A 41 -8.18 -5.41 13.67
C GLY A 41 -8.67 -6.01 12.35
N PHE A 42 -8.09 -5.53 11.25
CA PHE A 42 -8.34 -6.00 9.89
C PHE A 42 -7.21 -6.92 9.43
N LEU A 43 -7.50 -8.21 9.27
CA LEU A 43 -6.57 -9.18 8.69
C LEU A 43 -6.82 -9.33 7.19
N PRO A 44 -5.77 -9.47 6.37
CA PRO A 44 -5.91 -9.98 5.01
C PRO A 44 -6.55 -11.38 5.05
N LYS A 45 -7.42 -11.68 4.10
CA LYS A 45 -8.04 -12.99 3.92
C LYS A 45 -6.97 -14.07 3.81
N GLY A 46 -7.21 -15.20 4.47
CA GLY A 46 -6.31 -16.34 4.49
C GLY A 46 -5.16 -16.26 5.49
N LEU A 47 -4.91 -15.11 6.14
CA LEU A 47 -3.89 -15.02 7.19
C LEU A 47 -4.45 -15.33 8.59
N PRO A 48 -3.74 -16.12 9.41
CA PRO A 48 -4.18 -16.44 10.76
C PRO A 48 -3.79 -15.37 11.79
N ASN A 49 -2.79 -14.54 11.51
CA ASN A 49 -2.24 -13.56 12.44
C ASN A 49 -1.69 -12.32 11.68
N PHE A 50 -1.61 -11.20 12.39
CA PHE A 50 -1.04 -9.94 11.89
C PHE A 50 0.47 -10.02 11.64
N GLY A 51 0.96 -9.22 10.70
CA GLY A 51 2.39 -9.12 10.39
C GLY A 51 2.99 -10.37 9.74
N LEU A 52 2.13 -11.25 9.22
CA LEU A 52 2.51 -12.38 8.37
C LEU A 52 2.41 -11.98 6.90
N VAL A 53 3.19 -12.65 6.06
CA VAL A 53 3.20 -12.47 4.61
C VAL A 53 2.47 -13.64 3.97
N ALA A 54 1.48 -13.34 3.13
CA ALA A 54 0.68 -14.36 2.46
C ALA A 54 1.52 -15.13 1.42
N PRO A 55 1.27 -16.44 1.22
CA PRO A 55 1.97 -17.22 0.20
C PRO A 55 1.78 -16.69 -1.23
N ASP A 56 0.61 -16.12 -1.52
CA ASP A 56 0.16 -15.57 -2.79
C ASP A 56 0.34 -14.05 -2.88
N LEU A 57 1.21 -13.46 -2.05
CA LEU A 57 1.45 -12.02 -1.99
C LEU A 57 1.62 -11.40 -3.39
N SER A 58 0.79 -10.42 -3.71
CA SER A 58 0.94 -9.63 -4.93
C SER A 58 0.20 -8.30 -4.81
N LEU A 59 0.94 -7.18 -4.74
CA LEU A 59 0.32 -5.86 -4.77
C LEU A 59 -0.39 -5.60 -6.10
N TRP A 60 0.19 -6.04 -7.22
CA TRP A 60 -0.46 -5.97 -8.52
C TRP A 60 -1.82 -6.67 -8.53
N ASN A 61 -1.91 -7.90 -8.01
CA ASN A 61 -3.19 -8.61 -7.94
C ASN A 61 -4.11 -8.01 -6.88
N HIS A 62 -3.60 -7.48 -5.77
CA HIS A 62 -4.45 -6.77 -4.81
C HIS A 62 -5.21 -5.62 -5.50
N VAL A 63 -4.45 -4.76 -6.19
CA VAL A 63 -4.98 -3.59 -6.91
C VAL A 63 -5.90 -4.03 -8.06
N ASN A 64 -5.48 -5.01 -8.88
CA ASN A 64 -6.15 -5.36 -10.15
C ASN A 64 -7.09 -6.58 -10.11
N GLY A 65 -6.99 -7.43 -9.09
CA GLY A 65 -7.32 -8.86 -9.15
C GLY A 65 -8.77 -9.26 -9.01
N ASP A 66 -9.70 -8.31 -8.94
CA ASP A 66 -11.13 -8.64 -8.91
C ASP A 66 -11.94 -7.68 -9.77
N LYS A 67 -12.73 -8.23 -10.70
CA LYS A 67 -13.58 -7.46 -11.64
C LYS A 67 -14.96 -7.12 -11.05
N GLY A 68 -15.30 -7.69 -9.90
CA GLY A 68 -16.63 -7.56 -9.29
C GLY A 68 -16.78 -6.40 -8.32
N THR A 69 -15.76 -6.13 -7.51
CA THR A 69 -15.75 -5.01 -6.53
C THR A 69 -14.32 -4.52 -6.32
N HIS A 70 -14.05 -3.27 -6.70
CA HIS A 70 -12.72 -2.66 -6.57
C HIS A 70 -12.47 -2.01 -5.20
N PHE A 71 -13.51 -1.83 -4.37
CA PHE A 71 -13.41 -1.09 -3.11
C PHE A 71 -12.92 -1.94 -1.93
N SER A 72 -12.11 -1.34 -1.04
CA SER A 72 -11.77 -1.85 0.29
C SER A 72 -11.37 -3.33 0.35
N LYS A 73 -10.58 -3.78 -0.62
CA LYS A 73 -10.07 -5.15 -0.73
C LYS A 73 -9.26 -5.58 0.48
N ASP A 74 -9.17 -6.89 0.69
CA ASP A 74 -8.41 -7.52 1.78
C ASP A 74 -7.76 -8.84 1.35
N THR A 75 -7.46 -9.00 0.05
CA THR A 75 -6.86 -10.20 -0.55
C THR A 75 -5.37 -10.02 -0.83
N ASP A 76 -4.71 -11.08 -1.32
CA ASP A 76 -3.32 -11.04 -1.82
C ASP A 76 -2.31 -10.55 -0.77
N GLY A 77 -2.62 -10.72 0.52
CA GLY A 77 -1.77 -10.37 1.66
C GLY A 77 -1.88 -8.93 2.16
N TYR A 78 -2.79 -8.13 1.62
CA TYR A 78 -2.97 -6.71 1.98
C TYR A 78 -4.39 -6.42 2.49
N VAL A 79 -4.53 -5.30 3.20
CA VAL A 79 -5.81 -4.65 3.49
C VAL A 79 -5.79 -3.25 2.88
N SER A 80 -6.75 -2.99 1.99
CA SER A 80 -6.89 -1.73 1.27
C SER A 80 -7.47 -0.63 2.15
N THR A 81 -6.93 0.57 1.95
CA THR A 81 -7.36 1.85 2.54
C THR A 81 -7.13 2.96 1.51
N THR A 82 -7.79 4.10 1.65
CA THR A 82 -7.60 5.29 0.80
C THR A 82 -7.15 6.47 1.63
N ALA A 83 -6.35 7.38 1.08
CA ALA A 83 -6.08 8.67 1.72
C ALA A 83 -7.26 9.66 1.61
N ASP A 84 -8.27 9.35 0.80
CA ASP A 84 -9.42 10.22 0.53
C ASP A 84 -10.66 9.77 1.35
N PRO A 85 -11.06 10.53 2.39
CA PRO A 85 -12.22 10.19 3.20
C PRO A 85 -13.54 10.24 2.40
N ASP A 86 -13.64 11.12 1.40
CA ASP A 86 -14.85 11.26 0.57
C ASP A 86 -14.99 10.04 -0.34
N LEU A 87 -13.86 9.45 -0.79
CA LEU A 87 -13.88 8.19 -1.52
C LEU A 87 -14.31 7.01 -0.64
N ALA A 88 -13.90 6.99 0.64
CA ALA A 88 -14.37 5.97 1.58
C ALA A 88 -15.88 6.09 1.83
N GLU A 89 -16.42 7.30 1.96
CA GLU A 89 -17.88 7.52 2.02
C GLU A 89 -18.57 7.08 0.72
N PHE A 90 -18.04 7.49 -0.43
CA PHE A 90 -18.55 7.08 -1.75
C PHE A 90 -18.64 5.55 -1.86
N TRP A 91 -17.65 4.81 -1.35
CA TRP A 91 -17.68 3.35 -1.32
C TRP A 91 -18.79 2.78 -0.43
N ILE A 92 -19.09 3.40 0.70
CA ILE A 92 -20.24 2.98 1.53
C ILE A 92 -21.54 3.16 0.74
N ASN A 93 -21.73 4.35 0.16
CA ASN A 93 -22.99 4.70 -0.52
C ASN A 93 -23.23 3.80 -1.74
N ASN A 94 -22.17 3.54 -2.52
CA ASN A 94 -22.29 2.81 -3.79
C ASN A 94 -22.15 1.29 -3.67
N TYR A 95 -21.45 0.80 -2.64
CA TYR A 95 -21.12 -0.63 -2.54
C TYR A 95 -21.58 -1.31 -1.25
N LEU A 96 -21.97 -0.55 -0.23
CA LEU A 96 -22.49 -1.08 1.04
C LEU A 96 -23.94 -0.60 1.31
N ASN A 97 -24.68 -0.26 0.25
CA ASN A 97 -26.09 0.16 0.32
C ASN A 97 -26.32 1.33 1.30
N GLY A 98 -25.41 2.32 1.31
CA GLY A 98 -25.54 3.51 2.16
C GLY A 98 -25.38 3.24 3.65
N THR A 99 -24.95 2.04 4.06
CA THR A 99 -24.82 1.68 5.48
C THR A 99 -23.49 0.99 5.77
N GLY A 100 -22.67 1.60 6.62
CA GLY A 100 -21.36 1.07 6.99
C GLY A 100 -20.61 1.96 7.95
N TYR A 101 -19.29 1.80 7.97
CA TYR A 101 -18.38 2.56 8.83
C TYR A 101 -17.16 3.00 8.03
N ILE A 102 -16.80 4.28 8.18
CA ILE A 102 -15.52 4.81 7.73
C ILE A 102 -14.56 4.71 8.92
N TYR A 103 -13.57 3.82 8.82
CA TYR A 103 -12.52 3.69 9.82
C TYR A 103 -11.38 4.65 9.48
N ARG A 104 -11.03 5.54 10.41
CA ARG A 104 -9.85 6.39 10.29
C ARG A 104 -8.68 5.74 11.02
N ILE A 105 -7.58 5.55 10.30
CA ILE A 105 -6.49 4.68 10.70
C ILE A 105 -5.19 5.46 10.58
N HIS A 106 -4.36 5.46 11.63
CA HIS A 106 -3.07 6.12 11.58
C HIS A 106 -2.11 5.35 10.68
N THR A 107 -1.33 6.03 9.86
CA THR A 107 -0.39 5.35 8.96
C THR A 107 0.83 4.78 9.68
N THR A 108 1.34 3.68 9.16
CA THR A 108 2.49 2.93 9.68
C THR A 108 3.32 2.33 8.54
N PRO A 109 4.58 1.91 8.78
CA PRO A 109 5.46 1.49 7.70
C PRO A 109 4.96 0.30 6.85
N ASN A 110 4.02 -0.52 7.34
CA ASN A 110 3.41 -1.59 6.53
C ASN A 110 2.37 -1.10 5.52
N MET A 111 1.97 0.17 5.55
CA MET A 111 1.06 0.76 4.57
C MET A 111 1.83 1.21 3.33
N ILE A 112 1.66 0.50 2.23
CA ILE A 112 2.38 0.71 0.98
C ILE A 112 1.57 1.64 0.08
N ASP A 113 2.20 2.69 -0.41
CA ASP A 113 1.61 3.59 -1.40
C ASP A 113 1.50 2.85 -2.74
N CYS A 114 0.28 2.52 -3.17
CA CYS A 114 0.04 1.74 -4.39
C CYS A 114 0.42 2.53 -5.64
N GLU A 115 0.08 3.81 -5.71
CA GLU A 115 0.40 4.68 -6.85
C GLU A 115 1.91 4.84 -6.99
N ALA A 116 2.61 5.18 -5.91
CA ALA A 116 4.06 5.37 -5.98
C ALA A 116 4.82 4.04 -6.20
N THR A 117 4.24 2.90 -5.83
CA THR A 117 4.85 1.57 -6.03
C THR A 117 4.67 1.03 -7.45
N LEU A 118 3.47 1.18 -8.01
CA LEU A 118 3.13 0.66 -9.34
C LEU A 118 3.33 1.71 -10.45
N GLY A 119 3.47 2.98 -10.10
CA GLY A 119 3.72 4.08 -11.02
C GLY A 119 2.62 4.20 -12.08
N HIS A 120 3.03 4.48 -13.31
CA HIS A 120 2.10 4.61 -14.45
C HIS A 120 1.40 3.29 -14.85
N HIS A 121 1.78 2.16 -14.25
CA HIS A 121 1.08 0.89 -14.41
C HIS A 121 -0.10 0.74 -13.44
N ASN A 122 -0.30 1.66 -12.48
CA ASN A 122 -1.50 1.67 -11.63
C ASN A 122 -2.72 2.19 -12.41
N PRO A 123 -3.74 1.38 -12.71
CA PRO A 123 -4.94 1.88 -13.38
C PRO A 123 -5.91 2.60 -12.44
N PHE A 124 -5.68 2.53 -11.12
CA PHE A 124 -6.56 3.05 -10.07
C PHE A 124 -5.85 4.12 -9.21
N SER A 125 -4.99 4.95 -9.80
CA SER A 125 -4.28 6.01 -9.07
C SER A 125 -5.23 7.00 -8.37
N TYR A 126 -6.42 7.23 -8.94
CA TYR A 126 -7.46 8.08 -8.33
C TYR A 126 -7.94 7.56 -6.97
N GLU A 127 -7.73 6.28 -6.64
CA GLU A 127 -8.13 5.70 -5.36
C GLU A 127 -7.22 6.13 -4.20
N GLN A 128 -6.05 6.70 -4.49
CA GLN A 128 -5.07 7.13 -3.48
C GLN A 128 -4.82 6.03 -2.44
N GLU A 129 -4.69 4.79 -2.95
CA GLU A 129 -4.71 3.59 -2.12
C GLU A 129 -3.40 3.41 -1.34
N PHE A 130 -3.54 3.12 -0.05
CA PHE A 130 -2.51 2.55 0.78
C PHE A 130 -2.87 1.12 1.18
N ALA A 131 -2.07 0.16 0.73
CA ALA A 131 -2.27 -1.25 1.01
C ALA A 131 -1.47 -1.68 2.25
N ALA A 132 -2.16 -2.06 3.32
CA ALA A 132 -1.53 -2.52 4.57
C ALA A 132 -1.07 -3.97 4.47
N LEU A 133 0.23 -4.19 4.32
CA LEU A 133 0.84 -5.52 4.30
C LEU A 133 0.65 -6.20 5.66
N GLY A 134 0.08 -7.41 5.66
CA GLY A 134 -0.08 -8.20 6.88
C GLY A 134 -1.14 -7.68 7.87
N GLY A 135 -1.94 -6.69 7.46
CA GLY A 135 -3.11 -6.21 8.20
C GLY A 135 -2.93 -4.94 9.01
N ILE A 136 -4.01 -4.54 9.68
CA ILE A 136 -4.13 -3.30 10.46
C ILE A 136 -4.65 -3.68 11.85
N LYS A 137 -3.88 -3.40 12.90
CA LYS A 137 -4.27 -3.77 14.27
C LYS A 137 -5.35 -2.84 14.82
N ASP A 138 -6.18 -3.32 15.74
CA ASP A 138 -7.25 -2.54 16.36
C ASP A 138 -6.74 -1.31 17.12
N ASN A 139 -5.57 -1.41 17.74
CA ASN A 139 -4.92 -0.29 18.45
C ASN A 139 -4.34 0.78 17.52
N GLN A 140 -4.29 0.54 16.20
CA GLN A 140 -3.87 1.50 15.18
C GLN A 140 -5.05 2.35 14.63
N ILE A 141 -6.28 1.85 14.81
CA ILE A 141 -7.50 2.53 14.40
C ILE A 141 -7.75 3.71 15.35
N VAL A 142 -7.87 4.92 14.83
CA VAL A 142 -8.06 6.14 15.65
C VAL A 142 -9.54 6.31 16.03
N GLY A 143 -10.43 6.00 15.10
CA GLY A 143 -11.87 6.12 15.29
C GLY A 143 -12.65 5.54 14.12
N TRP A 144 -13.98 5.59 14.23
CA TRP A 144 -14.87 5.20 13.15
C TRP A 144 -16.11 6.10 13.10
N THR A 145 -16.50 6.47 11.89
CA THR A 145 -17.69 7.26 11.60
C THR A 145 -18.75 6.36 11.01
N PRO A 146 -19.93 6.19 11.65
CA PRO A 146 -21.02 5.44 11.04
C PRO A 146 -21.61 6.24 9.88
N VAL A 147 -21.98 5.55 8.81
CA VAL A 147 -22.80 6.08 7.73
C VAL A 147 -24.06 5.20 7.66
N VAL A 148 -25.24 5.81 7.70
CA VAL A 148 -26.52 5.09 7.75
C VAL A 148 -27.50 5.79 6.82
N GLU A 149 -28.04 5.06 5.84
CA GLU A 149 -28.94 5.62 4.82
C GLU A 149 -28.34 6.87 4.15
N ASP A 150 -27.05 6.79 3.78
CA ASP A 150 -26.27 7.86 3.16
C ASP A 150 -26.00 9.09 4.06
N GLU A 151 -26.40 9.05 5.34
CA GLU A 151 -26.12 10.11 6.32
C GLU A 151 -24.85 9.82 7.12
N VAL A 152 -23.90 10.76 7.10
CA VAL A 152 -22.63 10.67 7.83
C VAL A 152 -22.83 11.07 9.30
N GLY A 153 -22.55 10.15 10.21
CA GLY A 153 -22.67 10.36 11.64
C GLY A 153 -21.45 11.06 12.27
N ILE A 154 -21.41 11.05 13.60
CA ILE A 154 -20.29 11.58 14.38
C ILE A 154 -19.24 10.47 14.59
N GLU A 155 -17.97 10.81 14.36
CA GLU A 155 -16.85 9.90 14.64
C GLU A 155 -16.84 9.47 16.12
N LYS A 156 -16.69 8.17 16.34
CA LYS A 156 -16.45 7.58 17.66
C LYS A 156 -14.96 7.28 17.78
N LEU A 157 -14.30 7.93 18.73
CA LEU A 157 -12.89 7.67 19.00
C LEU A 157 -12.69 6.28 19.60
N ASN A 158 -11.64 5.61 19.16
CA ASN A 158 -11.26 4.31 19.66
C ASN A 158 -10.52 4.44 21.01
N PRO A 159 -11.08 3.96 22.15
CA PRO A 159 -10.39 4.03 23.43
C PRO A 159 -9.15 3.11 23.51
N PHE A 160 -8.97 2.21 22.55
CA PHE A 160 -7.82 1.31 22.46
C PHE A 160 -6.72 1.84 21.51
N TYR A 161 -6.94 2.98 20.86
CA TYR A 161 -5.90 3.63 20.06
C TYR A 161 -4.66 3.94 20.92
N LYS A 162 -3.46 3.64 20.40
CA LYS A 162 -2.18 3.81 21.10
C LYS A 162 -1.34 4.91 20.47
N SER A 163 -1.67 6.16 20.77
CA SER A 163 -0.94 7.31 20.21
C SER A 163 0.56 7.25 20.51
N GLU A 164 0.96 6.71 21.66
CA GLU A 164 2.36 6.52 22.06
C GLU A 164 3.15 5.58 21.13
N ILE A 165 2.46 4.71 20.39
CA ILE A 165 3.06 3.83 19.38
C ILE A 165 3.06 4.53 18.02
N TYR A 166 1.95 5.17 17.65
CA TYR A 166 1.68 5.56 16.26
C TYR A 166 1.99 7.02 15.93
N SER A 167 1.97 7.97 16.87
CA SER A 167 2.02 9.41 16.55
C SER A 167 3.30 9.89 15.85
N ASN A 168 4.37 9.11 15.92
CA ASN A 168 5.65 9.39 15.23
C ASN A 168 5.89 8.43 14.05
N MET A 169 4.90 7.61 13.71
CA MET A 169 4.96 6.69 12.58
C MET A 169 4.44 7.36 11.32
N GLY A 170 4.80 6.76 10.20
CA GLY A 170 4.33 7.15 8.89
C GLY A 170 4.21 5.96 7.97
N HIS A 171 3.56 6.15 6.83
CA HIS A 171 3.41 5.09 5.82
C HIS A 171 4.75 4.61 5.24
N GLY A 172 4.75 3.41 4.67
CA GLY A 172 5.89 2.79 4.00
C GLY A 172 6.30 3.43 2.67
N GLY A 173 5.40 4.20 2.06
CA GLY A 173 5.64 4.89 0.79
C GLY A 173 5.84 3.91 -0.37
N ALA A 174 6.60 4.34 -1.38
CA ALA A 174 6.88 3.52 -2.56
C ALA A 174 7.76 2.31 -2.23
N GLN A 175 7.27 1.11 -2.55
CA GLN A 175 8.01 -0.15 -2.40
C GLN A 175 8.07 -0.94 -3.71
N PRO A 176 8.83 -0.51 -4.74
CA PRO A 176 8.90 -1.18 -6.05
C PRO A 176 9.21 -2.69 -5.99
N SER A 177 9.91 -3.17 -4.96
CA SER A 177 10.17 -4.61 -4.76
C SER A 177 8.92 -5.44 -4.43
N LEU A 178 7.83 -4.79 -3.99
CA LEU A 178 6.55 -5.40 -3.65
C LEU A 178 5.52 -5.26 -4.78
N ALA A 179 5.85 -4.59 -5.88
CA ALA A 179 4.93 -4.35 -7.00
C ALA A 179 4.32 -5.65 -7.55
N ALA A 180 5.13 -6.73 -7.58
CA ALA A 180 4.67 -8.08 -7.89
C ALA A 180 3.95 -8.21 -9.25
N PHE A 181 4.37 -7.44 -10.26
CA PHE A 181 3.86 -7.58 -11.62
C PHE A 181 4.02 -9.01 -12.14
N PRO A 182 3.14 -9.46 -13.06
CA PRO A 182 3.32 -10.73 -13.75
C PRO A 182 4.74 -10.89 -14.32
N PRO A 183 5.32 -12.12 -14.37
CA PRO A 183 6.72 -12.31 -14.76
C PRO A 183 7.10 -11.75 -16.14
N ASP A 184 6.14 -11.68 -17.06
CA ASP A 184 6.25 -11.20 -18.44
C ASP A 184 5.81 -9.73 -18.63
N HIS A 185 5.44 -9.05 -17.54
CA HIS A 185 5.01 -7.65 -17.59
C HIS A 185 6.15 -6.70 -17.96
N THR A 186 5.87 -5.69 -18.81
CA THR A 186 6.88 -4.76 -19.34
C THR A 186 7.53 -3.89 -18.28
N ALA A 187 6.83 -3.62 -17.18
CA ALA A 187 7.37 -2.88 -16.03
C ALA A 187 8.72 -3.44 -15.54
N TRP A 188 8.95 -4.75 -15.65
CA TRP A 188 10.22 -5.36 -15.25
C TRP A 188 11.42 -4.97 -16.13
N ASP A 189 11.20 -4.29 -17.25
CA ASP A 189 12.24 -3.73 -18.12
C ASP A 189 12.40 -2.19 -17.93
N GLU A 190 11.69 -1.61 -16.96
CA GLU A 190 11.64 -0.17 -16.69
C GLU A 190 12.14 0.14 -15.26
N GLU A 191 12.81 1.28 -15.05
CA GLU A 191 13.10 1.75 -13.69
C GLU A 191 11.81 2.28 -13.03
N PRO A 192 11.58 2.04 -11.72
CA PRO A 192 12.52 1.49 -10.75
C PRO A 192 12.49 -0.04 -10.59
N TRP A 193 11.77 -0.79 -11.41
CA TRP A 193 11.52 -2.23 -11.20
C TRP A 193 12.58 -3.13 -11.84
N ALA A 194 13.25 -2.66 -12.90
CA ALA A 194 14.29 -3.40 -13.62
C ALA A 194 15.39 -3.97 -12.71
N ARG A 195 15.73 -3.26 -11.61
CA ARG A 195 16.72 -3.73 -10.62
C ARG A 195 16.33 -5.00 -9.85
N PHE A 196 15.05 -5.42 -9.87
CA PHE A 196 14.60 -6.65 -9.21
C PHE A 196 14.55 -7.85 -10.18
N ARG A 197 14.90 -7.65 -11.45
CA ARG A 197 15.02 -8.68 -12.47
C ARG A 197 16.50 -8.97 -12.75
N ARG A 198 16.86 -10.26 -12.84
CA ARG A 198 18.17 -10.73 -13.28
C ARG A 198 18.02 -11.49 -14.58
N CYS A 199 18.90 -11.19 -15.54
CA CYS A 199 18.93 -11.86 -16.82
C CYS A 199 20.23 -12.61 -17.00
N SER A 200 20.14 -13.86 -17.45
CA SER A 200 21.27 -14.72 -17.78
C SER A 200 21.26 -15.03 -19.28
N ARG A 201 22.44 -15.02 -19.90
CA ARG A 201 22.60 -15.50 -21.28
C ARG A 201 22.51 -17.02 -21.27
N LEU A 202 21.60 -17.57 -22.07
CA LEU A 202 21.56 -19.01 -22.31
C LEU A 202 22.75 -19.38 -23.21
N PRO A 203 23.45 -20.50 -22.94
CA PRO A 203 24.50 -20.98 -23.82
C PRO A 203 23.90 -21.27 -25.20
N GLY A 204 24.32 -20.52 -26.21
CA GLY A 204 23.89 -20.72 -27.59
C GLY A 204 24.42 -22.06 -28.11
N ARG A 205 23.54 -22.87 -28.74
CA ARG A 205 24.01 -23.88 -29.69
C ARG A 205 24.57 -23.13 -30.90
N SER A 206 25.75 -23.52 -31.36
CA SER A 206 26.46 -22.92 -32.51
C SER A 206 25.50 -22.66 -33.67
N GLY A 207 25.30 -21.38 -34.01
CA GLY A 207 24.49 -20.94 -35.16
C GLY A 207 23.14 -20.28 -34.83
N LEU A 208 22.69 -20.24 -33.57
CA LEU A 208 21.49 -19.52 -33.14
C LEU A 208 21.86 -18.39 -32.16
N SER A 209 21.15 -17.26 -32.22
CA SER A 209 21.35 -16.16 -31.27
C SER A 209 21.19 -16.67 -29.84
N ALA A 210 22.09 -16.25 -28.94
CA ALA A 210 22.01 -16.61 -27.53
C ALA A 210 20.69 -16.05 -26.97
N GLY A 211 19.77 -16.93 -26.59
CA GLY A 211 18.55 -16.53 -25.89
C GLY A 211 18.91 -15.90 -24.54
N GLN A 212 18.12 -14.92 -24.10
CA GLN A 212 18.24 -14.35 -22.77
C GLN A 212 17.05 -14.82 -21.94
N SER A 213 17.32 -15.42 -20.78
CA SER A 213 16.30 -15.79 -19.81
C SER A 213 16.41 -14.84 -18.62
N CYS A 214 15.28 -14.27 -18.21
CA CYS A 214 15.22 -13.38 -17.06
C CYS A 214 14.28 -13.93 -15.99
N PHE A 215 14.62 -13.66 -14.74
CA PHE A 215 13.85 -14.09 -13.57
C PHE A 215 13.93 -13.04 -12.47
N LEU A 216 12.96 -13.02 -11.57
CA LEU A 216 12.98 -12.16 -10.40
C LEU A 216 14.07 -12.61 -9.42
N VAL A 217 14.78 -11.66 -8.83
CA VAL A 217 15.87 -11.93 -7.86
C VAL A 217 15.36 -12.68 -6.63
N GLN A 218 14.11 -12.43 -6.26
CA GLN A 218 13.42 -13.01 -5.11
C GLN A 218 11.96 -13.23 -5.48
N SER A 219 11.29 -14.18 -4.82
CA SER A 219 9.84 -14.32 -4.95
C SER A 219 9.10 -13.15 -4.29
N ASN A 220 7.85 -12.92 -4.67
CA ASN A 220 7.02 -11.87 -4.04
C ASN A 220 6.96 -12.06 -2.52
N ARG A 221 6.76 -13.31 -2.08
CA ARG A 221 6.76 -13.65 -0.66
C ARG A 221 8.07 -13.28 0.04
N GLN A 222 9.23 -13.60 -0.56
CA GLN A 222 10.53 -13.22 0.01
C GLN A 222 10.71 -11.70 0.09
N ALA A 223 10.23 -10.96 -0.92
CA ALA A 223 10.23 -9.50 -0.90
C ALA A 223 9.38 -8.97 0.26
N GLY A 224 8.17 -9.51 0.43
CA GLY A 224 7.27 -9.17 1.53
C GLY A 224 7.85 -9.51 2.91
N GLU A 225 8.47 -10.69 3.06
CA GLU A 225 9.09 -11.12 4.32
C GLU A 225 10.23 -10.15 4.70
N LYS A 226 11.11 -9.84 3.75
CA LYS A 226 12.19 -8.86 3.94
C LYS A 226 11.65 -7.48 4.33
N TYR A 227 10.57 -7.04 3.69
CA TYR A 227 9.97 -5.74 4.03
C TYR A 227 9.30 -5.76 5.40
N MET A 228 8.61 -6.85 5.76
CA MET A 228 7.98 -6.98 7.06
C MET A 228 9.01 -7.06 8.21
N ASP A 229 10.20 -7.62 7.96
CA ASP A 229 11.32 -7.56 8.90
C ASP A 229 11.80 -6.11 9.12
N TYR A 230 11.84 -5.29 8.06
CA TYR A 230 12.09 -3.85 8.18
C TYR A 230 10.98 -3.15 9.00
N VAL A 231 9.71 -3.44 8.75
CA VAL A 231 8.59 -2.87 9.52
C VAL A 231 8.75 -3.20 11.01
N LYS A 232 9.02 -4.46 11.35
CA LYS A 232 9.23 -4.90 12.74
C LYS A 232 10.43 -4.22 13.39
N ALA A 233 11.48 -3.90 12.62
CA ALA A 233 12.64 -3.20 13.14
C ALA A 233 12.35 -1.72 13.43
N VAL A 234 11.53 -1.05 12.60
CA VAL A 234 11.19 0.37 12.75
C VAL A 234 10.05 0.58 13.76
N CYS A 235 9.06 -0.31 13.77
CA CYS A 235 7.95 -0.28 14.71
C CYS A 235 7.64 -1.69 15.24
N PRO A 236 8.35 -2.15 16.28
CA PRO A 236 8.17 -3.49 16.86
C PRO A 236 6.78 -3.74 17.48
N HIS A 237 6.05 -2.68 17.76
CA HIS A 237 4.70 -2.73 18.35
C HIS A 237 3.59 -2.42 17.34
N CYS A 238 3.96 -2.04 16.11
CA CYS A 238 3.15 -2.24 14.93
C CYS A 238 3.18 -3.74 14.55
#